data_AF-A0A537A5F1-F1
#
_entry.id   AF-A0A537A5F1-F1
#
_cell.length_a   1.000
_cell.length_b   1.000
_cell.length_c   1.000
_cell.angle_alpha   90.00
_cell.angle_beta   90.00
_cell.angle_gamma   90.00
#
_symmetry.space_group_name_H-M   'P 1'
#
loop_
_entity.id
_entity.type
_entity.pdbx_description
1 polymer ?
#
loop_
_entity_poly.entity_id
_entity_poly.type
_entity_poly.pdbx_seq_one_letter_code
_entity_poly.pdbx_strand_id
1 'polypeptide(L)'
;MLKKMKAAAEDPPVGASKDLSKSVLESSRQIWLAGLGAFSRAQQEGRKVFDTLVKQGEVLESKTKRTAIDTAAAAGTVAKAKAKEVQAMAGGTWDKLEQVFEARVARALSKLGVHTQNDVQRLTERVDALADAVNDLIKATGAKPKARGRAASSGKARKSPKRASS
;
A
#
# COMPACT_ATOMS: atom_id res chain seq x y z
N MET A 1 -34.16 -24.55 -66.48
CA MET A 1 -33.30 -23.38 -66.80
C MET A 1 -32.29 -23.12 -65.67
N LEU A 2 -31.44 -24.11 -65.35
CA LEU A 2 -30.51 -24.10 -64.21
C LEU A 2 -29.05 -23.81 -64.60
N LYS A 3 -28.81 -23.18 -65.77
CA LYS A 3 -27.45 -23.04 -66.34
C LYS A 3 -26.87 -21.62 -66.25
N LYS A 4 -27.49 -20.69 -65.52
CA LYS A 4 -27.04 -19.29 -65.43
C LYS A 4 -26.70 -18.77 -64.03
N MET A 5 -26.51 -19.66 -63.04
CA MET A 5 -26.08 -19.28 -61.69
C MET A 5 -24.67 -19.79 -61.31
N LYS A 6 -23.91 -20.37 -62.26
CA LYS A 6 -22.54 -20.87 -62.02
C LYS A 6 -21.45 -20.00 -62.67
N ALA A 7 -21.60 -18.69 -62.60
CA ALA A 7 -20.58 -17.74 -63.08
C ALA A 7 -20.52 -16.47 -62.23
N ALA A 8 -20.71 -16.60 -60.91
CA ALA A 8 -20.48 -15.54 -59.93
C ALA A 8 -19.41 -15.93 -58.88
N ALA A 9 -18.57 -16.90 -59.24
CA ALA A 9 -17.39 -17.29 -58.49
C ALA A 9 -16.20 -17.27 -59.46
N GLU A 10 -15.93 -16.09 -60.02
CA GLU A 10 -14.66 -15.78 -60.65
C GLU A 10 -14.01 -14.66 -59.83
N ASP A 11 -12.74 -14.87 -59.58
CA ASP A 11 -11.80 -14.24 -58.66
C ASP A 11 -12.06 -12.76 -58.28
N PRO A 12 -11.81 -12.39 -57.00
CA PRO A 12 -11.81 -10.99 -56.62
C PRO A 12 -10.79 -10.24 -57.51
N PRO A 13 -11.18 -9.12 -58.15
CA PRO A 13 -10.24 -8.37 -58.97
C PRO A 13 -9.06 -7.97 -58.09
N VAL A 14 -7.85 -8.36 -58.51
CA VAL A 14 -6.57 -8.19 -57.79
C VAL A 14 -6.27 -6.72 -57.43
N GLY A 15 -7.05 -5.76 -57.96
CA GLY A 15 -7.05 -4.34 -57.59
C GLY A 15 -7.90 -3.96 -56.36
N ALA A 16 -9.06 -4.58 -56.15
CA ALA A 16 -9.97 -4.21 -55.04
C ALA A 16 -9.36 -4.50 -53.66
N SER A 17 -8.62 -5.61 -53.53
CA SER A 17 -7.89 -5.94 -52.29
C SER A 17 -6.77 -4.94 -51.99
N LYS A 18 -6.12 -4.38 -53.01
CA LYS A 18 -5.09 -3.35 -52.86
C LYS A 18 -5.68 -2.01 -52.42
N ASP A 19 -6.83 -1.62 -52.96
CA ASP A 19 -7.48 -0.36 -52.58
C ASP A 19 -8.14 -0.41 -51.20
N LEU A 20 -8.70 -1.56 -50.81
CA LEU A 20 -9.15 -1.80 -49.43
C LEU A 20 -7.98 -1.82 -48.44
N SER A 21 -6.84 -2.41 -48.81
CA SER A 21 -5.65 -2.42 -47.95
C SER A 21 -5.09 -1.01 -47.76
N LYS A 22 -5.13 -0.16 -48.79
CA LYS A 22 -4.74 1.25 -48.71
C LYS A 22 -5.69 2.08 -47.85
N SER A 23 -7.02 1.88 -47.98
CA SER A 23 -7.99 2.62 -47.17
C SER A 23 -7.92 2.24 -45.69
N VAL A 24 -7.70 0.95 -45.38
CA VAL A 24 -7.49 0.47 -44.01
C VAL A 24 -6.18 1.02 -43.44
N LEU A 25 -5.10 1.05 -44.21
CA LEU A 25 -3.82 1.64 -43.79
C LEU A 25 -3.94 3.14 -43.52
N GLU A 26 -4.64 3.87 -44.38
CA GLU A 26 -4.87 5.31 -44.21
C GLU A 26 -5.77 5.61 -43.01
N SER A 27 -6.83 4.83 -42.80
CA SER A 27 -7.68 4.93 -41.60
C SER A 27 -6.90 4.62 -40.33
N SER A 28 -6.06 3.58 -40.34
CA SER A 28 -5.20 3.22 -39.21
C SER A 28 -4.19 4.32 -38.89
N ARG A 29 -3.61 4.94 -39.92
CA ARG A 29 -2.72 6.09 -39.78
C ARG A 29 -3.44 7.30 -39.21
N GLN A 30 -4.67 7.57 -39.64
CA GLN A 30 -5.50 8.64 -39.09
C GLN A 30 -5.87 8.39 -37.63
N ILE A 31 -6.24 7.16 -37.26
CA ILE A 31 -6.50 6.77 -35.87
C ILE A 31 -5.24 6.96 -35.02
N TRP A 32 -4.07 6.57 -35.54
CA TRP A 32 -2.80 6.75 -34.84
C TRP A 32 -2.44 8.22 -34.63
N LEU A 33 -2.57 9.05 -35.68
CA LEU A 33 -2.33 10.49 -35.60
C LEU A 33 -3.33 11.19 -34.66
N ALA A 34 -4.59 10.78 -34.69
CA ALA A 34 -5.61 11.26 -33.76
C ALA A 34 -5.28 10.86 -32.31
N GLY A 35 -4.80 9.63 -32.09
CA GLY A 35 -4.34 9.17 -30.78
C GLY A 35 -3.16 9.99 -30.25
N LEU A 36 -2.16 10.27 -31.10
CA LEU A 36 -1.03 11.14 -30.77
C LEU A 36 -1.45 12.59 -30.49
N GLY A 37 -2.40 13.12 -31.27
CA GLY A 37 -2.97 14.46 -31.06
C GLY A 37 -3.74 14.56 -29.75
N ALA A 38 -4.59 13.57 -29.45
CA ALA A 38 -5.34 13.50 -28.20
C ALA A 38 -4.40 13.34 -26.99
N PHE A 39 -3.37 12.51 -27.09
CA PHE A 39 -2.35 12.36 -26.05
C PHE A 39 -1.58 13.66 -25.79
N SER A 40 -1.16 14.35 -26.85
CA SER A 40 -0.49 15.66 -26.74
C SER A 40 -1.41 16.71 -26.09
N ARG A 41 -2.69 16.72 -26.44
CA ARG A 41 -3.67 17.62 -25.83
C ARG A 41 -3.92 17.31 -24.36
N ALA A 42 -4.02 16.03 -24.00
CA ALA A 42 -4.09 15.59 -22.61
C ALA A 42 -2.83 15.92 -21.81
N GLN A 43 -1.64 15.92 -22.42
CA GLN A 43 -0.40 16.39 -21.75
C GLN A 43 -0.43 17.90 -21.48
N GLN A 44 -0.93 18.70 -22.43
CA GLN A 44 -1.02 20.16 -22.27
C GLN A 44 -2.11 20.59 -21.28
N GLU A 45 -3.30 19.99 -21.39
CA GLU A 45 -4.43 20.29 -20.51
C GLU A 45 -4.29 19.58 -19.14
N GLY A 46 -3.69 18.39 -19.12
CA GLY A 46 -3.46 17.60 -17.91
C GLY A 46 -2.49 18.27 -16.94
N ARG A 47 -1.48 19.02 -17.41
CA ARG A 47 -0.62 19.82 -16.54
C ARG A 47 -1.38 20.92 -15.80
N LYS A 48 -2.30 21.60 -16.48
CA LYS A 48 -3.13 22.65 -15.85
C LYS A 48 -4.07 22.06 -14.80
N VAL A 49 -4.72 20.94 -15.12
CA VAL A 49 -5.58 20.23 -14.18
C VAL A 49 -4.76 19.71 -12.99
N PHE A 50 -3.57 19.18 -13.23
CA PHE A 50 -2.65 18.78 -12.17
C PHE A 50 -2.27 19.96 -11.27
N ASP A 51 -1.85 21.10 -11.83
CA ASP A 51 -1.51 22.29 -11.06
C ASP A 51 -2.71 22.80 -10.23
N THR A 52 -3.93 22.73 -10.78
CA THR A 52 -5.16 23.05 -10.03
C THR A 52 -5.39 22.07 -8.88
N LEU A 53 -5.23 20.77 -9.12
CA LEU A 53 -5.38 19.74 -8.09
C LEU A 53 -4.31 19.87 -7.00
N VAL A 54 -3.07 20.22 -7.35
CA VAL A 54 -1.99 20.49 -6.40
C VAL A 54 -2.34 21.69 -5.52
N LYS A 55 -2.76 22.82 -6.11
CA LYS A 55 -3.20 23.99 -5.34
C LYS A 55 -4.38 23.68 -4.42
N GLN A 56 -5.35 22.90 -4.89
CA GLN A 56 -6.46 22.44 -4.05
C GLN A 56 -5.97 21.54 -2.92
N GLY A 57 -4.99 20.67 -3.17
CA GLY A 57 -4.32 19.84 -2.17
C GLY A 57 -3.59 20.66 -1.11
N GLU A 58 -2.83 21.68 -1.50
CA GLU A 58 -2.13 22.61 -0.60
C GLU A 58 -3.10 23.39 0.29
N VAL A 59 -4.22 23.87 -0.27
CA VAL A 59 -5.27 24.55 0.48
C VAL A 59 -5.95 23.59 1.46
N LEU A 60 -6.24 22.36 1.04
CA LEU A 60 -6.83 21.33 1.89
C LEU A 60 -5.88 20.96 3.03
N GLU A 61 -4.61 20.71 2.73
CA GLU A 61 -3.57 20.42 3.73
C GLU A 61 -3.43 21.57 4.72
N SER A 62 -3.34 22.81 4.25
CA SER A 62 -3.24 23.99 5.10
C SER A 62 -4.44 24.13 6.01
N LYS A 63 -5.65 23.91 5.48
CA LYS A 63 -6.89 23.93 6.26
C LYS A 63 -6.91 22.81 7.30
N THR A 64 -6.56 21.58 6.91
CA THR A 64 -6.49 20.43 7.82
C THR A 64 -5.45 20.66 8.92
N LYS A 65 -4.25 21.11 8.58
CA LYS A 65 -3.20 21.47 9.55
C LYS A 65 -3.68 22.52 10.53
N ARG A 66 -4.30 23.60 10.03
CA ARG A 66 -4.84 24.66 10.89
C ARG A 66 -5.91 24.13 11.83
N THR A 67 -6.89 23.36 11.31
CA THR A 67 -7.91 22.74 12.15
C THR A 67 -7.33 21.75 13.15
N ALA A 68 -6.29 21.00 12.78
CA ALA A 68 -5.61 20.07 13.68
C ALA A 68 -4.87 20.82 14.79
N ILE A 69 -4.18 21.92 14.47
CA ILE A 69 -3.52 22.79 15.44
C ILE A 69 -4.54 23.43 16.38
N ASP A 70 -5.63 23.99 15.82
CA ASP A 70 -6.70 24.62 16.61
C ASP A 70 -7.40 23.60 17.51
N THR A 71 -7.66 22.40 17.00
CA THR A 71 -8.25 21.29 17.78
C THR A 71 -7.28 20.79 18.84
N ALA A 72 -5.99 20.67 18.53
CA ALA A 72 -4.97 20.26 19.51
C ALA A 72 -4.77 21.33 20.59
N ALA A 73 -4.83 22.62 20.23
CA ALA A 73 -4.77 23.72 21.19
C ALA A 73 -6.00 23.72 22.10
N ALA A 74 -7.21 23.58 21.54
CA ALA A 74 -8.45 23.48 22.30
C ALA A 74 -8.50 22.21 23.18
N ALA A 75 -8.07 21.06 22.65
CA ALA A 75 -7.94 19.84 23.43
C ALA A 75 -6.91 20.00 24.55
N GLY A 76 -5.80 20.71 24.29
CA GLY A 76 -4.76 21.02 25.27
C GLY A 76 -5.25 21.92 26.40
N THR A 77 -6.07 22.93 26.12
CA THR A 77 -6.67 23.78 27.16
C THR A 77 -7.69 23.02 28.00
N VAL A 78 -8.55 22.23 27.37
CA VAL A 78 -9.51 21.36 28.07
C VAL A 78 -8.79 20.29 28.90
N ALA A 79 -7.73 19.68 28.35
CA ALA A 79 -6.92 18.69 29.06
C ALA A 79 -6.21 19.31 30.26
N LYS A 80 -5.65 20.52 30.14
CA LYS A 80 -5.05 21.24 31.28
C LYS A 80 -6.08 21.56 32.36
N ALA A 81 -7.28 21.99 31.98
CA ALA A 81 -8.35 22.27 32.94
C ALA A 81 -8.77 20.98 33.68
N LYS A 82 -8.97 19.87 32.97
CA LYS A 82 -9.29 18.57 33.56
C LYS A 82 -8.15 18.00 34.40
N ALA A 83 -6.89 18.15 33.97
CA ALA A 83 -5.74 17.72 34.75
C ALA A 83 -5.66 18.47 36.08
N LYS A 84 -5.95 19.78 36.09
CA LYS A 84 -6.01 20.58 37.32
C LYS A 84 -7.17 20.16 38.24
N GLU A 85 -8.33 19.84 37.67
CA GLU A 85 -9.49 19.31 38.40
C GLU A 85 -9.20 17.94 39.02
N VAL A 86 -8.55 17.05 38.26
CA VAL A 86 -8.23 15.70 38.72
C VAL A 86 -7.05 15.69 39.70
N GLN A 87 -6.08 16.60 39.57
CA GLN A 87 -5.04 16.83 40.57
C GLN A 87 -5.63 17.32 41.92
N ALA A 88 -6.75 18.04 41.89
CA ALA A 88 -7.46 18.44 43.09
C ALA A 88 -8.25 17.29 43.73
N MET A 89 -8.55 16.22 42.99
CA MET A 89 -9.11 14.99 43.55
C MET A 89 -7.97 14.07 44.00
N ALA A 90 -7.94 13.73 45.30
CA ALA A 90 -6.90 12.88 45.88
C ALA A 90 -6.68 11.59 45.05
N GLY A 91 -5.41 11.25 44.81
CA GLY A 91 -4.90 10.41 43.69
C GLY A 91 -5.48 9.00 43.48
N GLY A 92 -6.41 8.51 44.31
CA GLY A 92 -7.05 7.21 44.10
C GLY A 92 -7.96 7.11 42.88
N THR A 93 -8.50 8.23 42.37
CA THR A 93 -9.30 8.25 41.14
C THR A 93 -8.43 8.28 39.88
N TRP A 94 -7.19 8.76 39.98
CA TRP A 94 -6.27 8.87 38.84
C TRP A 94 -5.83 7.51 38.33
N ASP A 95 -5.50 6.58 39.23
CA ASP A 95 -5.06 5.22 38.88
C ASP A 95 -6.10 4.45 38.04
N LYS A 96 -7.40 4.59 38.39
CA LYS A 96 -8.50 3.99 37.61
C LYS A 96 -8.67 4.68 36.25
N LEU A 97 -8.47 5.99 36.17
CA LEU A 97 -8.54 6.72 34.90
C LEU A 97 -7.36 6.39 33.98
N GLU A 98 -6.18 6.15 34.53
CA GLU A 98 -5.00 5.69 33.81
C GLU A 98 -5.27 4.35 33.12
N GLN A 99 -5.82 3.38 33.85
CA GLN A 99 -6.23 2.08 33.27
C GLN A 99 -7.26 2.24 32.13
N VAL A 100 -8.25 3.12 32.29
CA VAL A 100 -9.28 3.35 31.25
C VAL A 100 -8.70 4.10 30.04
N PHE A 101 -7.82 5.06 30.26
CA PHE A 101 -7.12 5.77 29.21
C PHE A 101 -6.25 4.82 28.39
N GLU A 102 -5.44 3.99 29.05
CA GLU A 102 -4.61 2.98 28.41
C GLU A 102 -5.48 2.02 27.57
N ALA A 103 -6.57 1.50 28.14
CA ALA A 103 -7.49 0.64 27.40
C ALA A 103 -8.12 1.32 26.18
N ARG A 104 -8.40 2.63 26.26
CA ARG A 104 -8.98 3.39 25.14
C ARG A 104 -7.94 3.71 24.07
N VAL A 105 -6.72 4.07 24.46
CA VAL A 105 -5.59 4.31 23.54
C VAL A 105 -5.21 3.01 22.84
N ALA A 106 -5.07 1.91 23.57
CA ALA A 106 -4.81 0.59 23.00
C ALA A 106 -5.88 0.21 21.95
N ARG A 107 -7.16 0.45 22.24
CA ARG A 107 -8.26 0.19 21.29
C ARG A 107 -8.20 1.09 20.05
N ALA A 108 -7.81 2.35 20.19
CA ALA A 108 -7.67 3.27 19.06
C ALA A 108 -6.46 2.88 18.17
N LEU A 109 -5.33 2.52 18.78
CA LEU A 109 -4.13 2.05 18.08
C LEU A 109 -4.38 0.72 17.36
N SER A 110 -5.10 -0.21 18.00
CA SER A 110 -5.53 -1.47 17.39
C SER A 110 -6.39 -1.23 16.14
N LYS A 111 -7.31 -0.27 16.19
CA LYS A 111 -8.12 0.13 15.03
C LYS A 111 -7.30 0.74 13.90
N LEU A 112 -6.15 1.33 14.20
CA LEU A 112 -5.21 1.88 13.23
C LEU A 112 -4.20 0.83 12.72
N GLY A 113 -4.27 -0.41 13.21
CA GLY A 113 -3.38 -1.51 12.82
C GLY A 113 -2.01 -1.48 13.51
N VAL A 114 -1.81 -0.62 14.51
CA VAL A 114 -0.59 -0.57 15.30
C VAL A 114 -0.68 -1.61 16.41
N HIS A 115 0.07 -2.71 16.25
CA HIS A 115 0.09 -3.81 17.21
C HIS A 115 0.98 -3.43 18.41
N THR A 116 0.55 -3.78 19.61
CA THR A 116 1.23 -3.42 20.87
C THR A 116 2.28 -4.47 21.27
N GLN A 117 3.13 -4.15 22.25
CA GLN A 117 4.12 -5.10 22.78
C GLN A 117 3.48 -6.37 23.39
N ASN A 118 2.31 -6.22 24.02
CA ASN A 118 1.55 -7.35 24.54
C ASN A 118 1.05 -8.28 23.43
N ASP A 119 0.66 -7.72 22.28
CA ASP A 119 0.25 -8.54 21.12
C ASP A 119 1.42 -9.35 20.57
N VAL A 120 2.62 -8.78 20.58
CA VAL A 120 3.85 -9.47 20.17
C VAL A 120 4.19 -10.58 21.16
N GLN A 121 4.15 -10.32 22.47
CA GLN A 121 4.38 -11.36 23.49
C GLN A 121 3.39 -12.51 23.36
N ARG A 122 2.09 -12.20 23.23
CA ARG A 122 1.05 -13.21 23.06
C ARG A 122 1.22 -14.02 21.78
N LEU A 123 1.76 -13.40 20.73
CA LEU A 123 2.10 -14.11 19.49
C LEU A 123 3.31 -15.02 19.70
N THR A 124 4.36 -14.56 20.40
CA THR A 124 5.53 -15.37 20.74
C THR A 124 5.13 -16.61 21.55
N GLU A 125 4.32 -16.46 22.59
CA GLU A 125 3.81 -17.59 23.40
C GLU A 125 3.05 -18.61 22.55
N ARG A 126 2.23 -18.14 21.60
CA ARG A 126 1.50 -19.02 20.68
C ARG A 126 2.44 -19.75 19.72
N VAL A 127 3.50 -19.09 19.27
CA VAL A 127 4.53 -19.70 18.40
C VAL A 127 5.32 -20.75 19.18
N ASP A 128 5.69 -20.48 20.43
CA ASP A 128 6.41 -21.43 21.29
C ASP A 128 5.55 -22.66 21.59
N ALA A 129 4.29 -22.45 22.00
CA ALA A 129 3.34 -23.54 22.23
C ALA A 129 3.10 -24.39 20.96
N LEU A 130 3.05 -23.75 19.79
CA LEU A 130 2.94 -24.46 18.52
C LEU A 130 4.22 -25.22 18.16
N ALA A 131 5.39 -24.64 18.44
CA ALA A 131 6.68 -25.29 18.21
C ALA A 131 6.81 -26.55 19.08
N ASP A 132 6.36 -26.50 20.33
CA ASP A 132 6.31 -27.64 21.23
C ASP A 132 5.34 -28.72 20.72
N ALA A 133 4.12 -28.33 20.36
CA ALA A 133 3.13 -29.27 19.82
C ALA A 133 3.60 -29.95 18.52
N VAL A 134 4.29 -29.22 17.64
CA VAL A 134 4.89 -29.79 16.42
C VAL A 134 6.06 -30.72 16.76
N ASN A 135 6.92 -30.36 17.71
CA ASN A 135 8.01 -31.24 18.16
C ASN A 135 7.47 -32.54 18.75
N ASP A 136 6.41 -32.47 19.55
CA ASP A 136 5.79 -33.65 20.14
C ASP A 136 5.10 -34.51 19.07
N LEU A 137 4.46 -33.91 18.07
CA LEU A 137 3.93 -34.64 16.93
C LEU A 137 5.03 -35.32 16.10
N ILE A 138 6.17 -34.66 15.87
CA ILE A 138 7.34 -35.22 15.18
C ILE A 138 7.91 -36.41 15.96
N LYS A 139 8.02 -36.31 17.29
CA LYS A 139 8.45 -37.42 18.17
C LYS A 139 7.46 -38.58 18.11
N ALA A 140 6.15 -38.30 18.12
CA ALA A 140 5.10 -39.33 18.10
C ALA A 140 4.96 -40.05 16.74
N THR A 141 5.17 -39.34 15.63
CA THR A 141 5.00 -39.89 14.28
C THR A 141 6.29 -40.41 13.66
N GLY A 142 7.46 -40.21 14.30
CA GLY A 142 8.77 -40.59 13.76
C GLY A 142 9.12 -39.88 12.45
N ALA A 143 8.35 -38.87 12.05
CA ALA A 143 8.51 -38.16 10.79
C ALA A 143 9.73 -37.25 10.87
N LYS A 144 10.86 -37.74 10.35
CA LYS A 144 12.11 -36.98 10.28
C LYS A 144 11.88 -35.67 9.51
N PRO A 145 12.06 -34.49 10.11
CA PRO A 145 11.89 -33.24 9.38
C PRO A 145 12.89 -33.22 8.22
N LYS A 146 12.38 -33.10 6.99
CA LYS A 146 13.21 -32.86 5.81
C LYS A 146 13.86 -31.49 6.00
N ALA A 147 15.11 -31.50 6.47
CA ALA A 147 15.91 -30.30 6.62
C ALA A 147 15.93 -29.55 5.29
N ARG A 148 15.14 -28.48 5.19
CA ARG A 148 15.24 -27.55 4.08
C ARG A 148 16.51 -26.77 4.36
N GLY A 149 17.57 -27.12 3.61
CA GLY A 149 18.93 -26.63 3.82
C GLY A 149 18.94 -25.13 4.07
N ARG A 150 19.39 -24.76 5.27
CA ARG A 150 19.76 -23.38 5.56
C ARG A 150 20.97 -23.10 4.67
N ALA A 151 20.76 -22.33 3.61
CA ALA A 151 21.84 -21.82 2.79
C ALA A 151 22.84 -21.14 3.73
N ALA A 152 24.00 -21.77 3.89
CA ALA A 152 25.09 -21.23 4.66
C ALA A 152 25.59 -19.97 3.94
N SER A 153 25.26 -18.79 4.47
CA SER A 153 25.99 -17.57 4.12
C SER A 153 27.36 -17.65 4.79
N SER A 154 28.32 -18.23 4.09
CA SER A 154 29.74 -18.13 4.43
C SER A 154 30.23 -16.69 4.17
N GLY A 155 29.90 -15.78 5.09
CA GLY A 155 30.46 -14.43 5.15
C GLY A 155 31.72 -14.43 6.01
N LYS A 156 32.85 -14.73 5.39
CA LYS A 156 34.19 -14.80 5.96
C LYS A 156 34.52 -13.56 6.82
N ALA A 157 35.01 -13.84 8.03
CA ALA A 157 35.68 -12.88 8.90
C ALA A 157 36.74 -12.09 8.13
N ARG A 158 36.64 -10.75 8.14
CA ARG A 158 37.73 -9.87 7.77
C ARG A 158 38.10 -9.00 8.97
N LYS A 159 39.27 -9.33 9.52
CA LYS A 159 39.99 -8.69 10.63
C LYS A 159 40.05 -7.17 10.48
N SER A 160 39.81 -6.47 11.59
CA SER A 160 40.23 -5.09 11.83
C SER A 160 41.77 -4.97 11.83
N PRO A 161 42.31 -3.79 11.49
CA PRO A 161 43.48 -3.29 12.18
C PRO A 161 43.15 -2.01 12.94
N LYS A 162 43.47 -2.03 14.24
CA LYS A 162 43.67 -0.84 15.07
C LYS A 162 44.65 0.08 14.37
N ARG A 163 44.32 1.37 14.24
CA ARG A 163 45.32 2.42 13.99
C ARG A 163 45.46 3.22 15.27
N ALA A 164 46.64 3.09 15.88
CA ALA A 164 47.08 3.89 17.00
C ALA A 164 47.48 5.30 16.52
N SER A 165 47.39 6.21 17.48
CA SER A 165 47.86 7.59 17.55
C SER A 165 49.25 7.86 16.97
N SER A 166 49.37 8.99 16.27
CA SER A 166 50.34 10.07 16.48
C SER A 166 49.72 11.37 15.96
#